data_AF-A0A150AVD4-F1
#
_entry.id   AF-A0A150AVD4-F1
#
_cell.length_a   1.000
_cell.length_b   1.000
_cell.length_c   1.000
_cell.angle_alpha   90.00
_cell.angle_beta   90.00
_cell.angle_gamma   90.00
#
_symmetry.space_group_name_H-M   'P 1'
#
loop_
_entity.id
_entity.type
_entity.pdbx_description
1 polymer ?
#
loop_
_entity_poly.entity_id
_entity_poly.type
_entity_poly.pdbx_seq_one_letter_code
_entity_poly.pdbx_strand_id
1 'polypeptide(L)'
;MTERFVLRNVKRVNGEEIDIVIENNKIAQVTKAGAGEGGKVLDYSGTYVSSGWIDLHVHAFPEFDPYGDEVDEIGVKQGVTTIVDAGSCGADRIADLVKSREQAKTNLFAFLNISRIGLKRIDELSNMEWIDKEKVIEAVEKYKDVIVGLKARMSKSVVCDSGIEPLHIARDLSRETSLPIMVHIGSAPPRIEEVVPLLEKDDVITHYLNGKENNLFDEEGKPLPVLLDAVNRGVHLDVGHGNASFSFKVAEAAKRHDIAFHTISTDIYRKNRVHGPVYSMAHVLSKFLYLGYPLEEVIDAVTKHAAEWLKKPELGRIQEGDIANLTLFTVKDEKVTLIDSEGDQRIAERRIDTKGVVINGSFIEC
;
A
#
# COMPACT_ATOMS: atom_id res chain seq x y z
N MET A 1 5.08 19.11 28.79
CA MET A 1 3.70 18.67 29.06
C MET A 1 3.18 18.11 27.75
N THR A 2 2.83 16.84 27.73
CA THR A 2 2.22 16.18 26.58
C THR A 2 0.83 16.79 26.36
N GLU A 3 0.59 17.32 25.16
CA GLU A 3 -0.61 18.07 24.83
C GLU A 3 -1.80 17.10 24.72
N ARG A 4 -2.77 17.21 25.65
CA ARG A 4 -4.05 16.50 25.56
C ARG A 4 -4.99 17.29 24.65
N PHE A 5 -5.39 16.70 23.52
CA PHE A 5 -6.32 17.33 22.58
C PHE A 5 -7.47 16.39 22.20
N VAL A 6 -8.57 16.98 21.74
CA VAL A 6 -9.79 16.27 21.34
C VAL A 6 -10.01 16.48 19.85
N LEU A 7 -10.19 15.40 19.11
CA LEU A 7 -10.86 15.42 17.81
C LEU A 7 -12.36 15.34 18.07
N ARG A 8 -13.08 16.43 17.81
CA ARG A 8 -14.49 16.57 18.16
C ARG A 8 -15.40 16.36 16.95
N ASN A 9 -16.53 15.71 17.19
CA ASN A 9 -17.61 15.47 16.23
C ASN A 9 -17.15 14.80 14.92
N VAL A 10 -16.15 13.92 15.00
CA VAL A 10 -15.73 13.12 13.85
C VAL A 10 -16.67 11.95 13.67
N LYS A 11 -16.77 11.44 12.44
CA LYS A 11 -17.73 10.40 12.05
C LYS A 11 -17.01 9.10 11.68
N ARG A 12 -17.39 7.98 12.26
CA ARG A 12 -16.95 6.66 11.77
C ARG A 12 -17.53 6.37 10.40
N VAL A 13 -16.95 5.43 9.65
CA VAL A 13 -17.44 5.08 8.30
C VAL A 13 -18.90 4.59 8.30
N ASN A 14 -19.35 3.93 9.38
CA ASN A 14 -20.74 3.52 9.60
C ASN A 14 -21.71 4.67 9.92
N GLY A 15 -21.23 5.91 10.02
CA GLY A 15 -22.03 7.11 10.30
C GLY A 15 -22.13 7.52 11.77
N GLU A 16 -21.57 6.75 12.71
CA GLU A 16 -21.57 7.10 14.13
C GLU A 16 -20.67 8.31 14.41
N GLU A 17 -21.22 9.34 15.06
CA GLU A 17 -20.45 10.51 15.50
C GLU A 17 -19.85 10.31 16.90
N ILE A 18 -18.56 10.59 17.02
CA ILE A 18 -17.76 10.36 18.22
C ILE A 18 -16.79 11.53 18.47
N ASP A 19 -16.33 11.64 19.71
CA ASP A 19 -15.13 12.40 20.05
C ASP A 19 -13.98 11.41 20.34
N ILE A 20 -12.77 11.76 19.92
CA ILE A 20 -11.56 10.99 20.22
C ILE A 20 -10.61 11.87 21.01
N VAL A 21 -10.28 11.45 22.23
CA VAL A 21 -9.34 12.16 23.10
C VAL A 21 -7.95 11.55 22.94
N ILE A 22 -6.97 12.39 22.60
CA ILE A 22 -5.57 12.01 22.41
C ILE A 22 -4.73 12.57 23.55
N GLU A 23 -3.92 11.72 24.17
CA GLU A 23 -2.99 12.09 25.25
C GLU A 23 -1.78 11.16 25.23
N ASN A 24 -0.57 11.69 25.44
CA ASN A 24 0.67 10.89 25.48
C ASN A 24 0.83 9.96 24.27
N ASN A 25 0.53 10.47 23.07
CA ASN A 25 0.56 9.74 21.80
C ASN A 25 -0.45 8.59 21.66
N LYS A 26 -1.42 8.48 22.57
CA LYS A 26 -2.39 7.40 22.60
C LYS A 26 -3.81 7.91 22.47
N ILE A 27 -4.70 7.05 22.00
CA ILE A 27 -6.14 7.22 22.14
C ILE A 27 -6.45 7.00 23.63
N ALA A 28 -6.66 8.10 24.35
CA ALA A 28 -6.96 8.05 25.76
C ALA A 28 -8.40 7.61 26.00
N GLN A 29 -9.34 8.15 25.21
CA GLN A 29 -10.76 7.88 25.31
C GLN A 29 -11.45 7.98 23.95
N VAL A 30 -12.47 7.14 23.73
CA VAL A 30 -13.42 7.29 22.63
C VAL A 30 -14.81 7.49 23.24
N THR A 31 -15.38 8.67 23.05
CA THR A 31 -16.63 9.08 23.71
C THR A 31 -17.70 9.48 22.70
N LYS A 32 -18.93 9.68 23.17
CA LYS A 32 -20.00 10.24 22.35
C LYS A 32 -19.63 11.65 21.87
N ALA A 33 -20.08 12.02 20.68
CA ALA A 33 -19.91 13.37 20.13
C ALA A 33 -20.23 14.46 21.17
N GLY A 34 -19.31 15.42 21.31
CA GLY A 34 -19.41 16.54 22.24
C GLY A 34 -19.06 16.24 23.71
N ALA A 35 -18.77 14.99 24.07
CA ALA A 35 -18.43 14.60 25.45
C ALA A 35 -16.92 14.55 25.74
N GLY A 36 -16.06 14.68 24.73
CA GLY A 36 -14.60 14.63 24.91
C GLY A 36 -14.05 15.90 25.57
N GLU A 37 -13.17 15.74 26.56
CA GLU A 37 -12.53 16.86 27.29
C GLU A 37 -11.00 16.88 27.11
N GLY A 38 -10.45 18.06 26.83
CA GLY A 38 -9.03 18.30 26.66
C GLY A 38 -8.68 19.78 26.54
N GLY A 39 -7.40 20.13 26.69
CA GLY A 39 -6.94 21.52 26.69
C GLY A 39 -7.00 22.19 25.31
N LYS A 40 -7.04 21.38 24.25
CA LYS A 40 -7.22 21.80 22.86
C LYS A 40 -8.32 20.98 22.21
N VAL A 41 -9.22 21.65 21.51
CA VAL A 41 -10.32 21.01 20.77
C VAL A 41 -10.15 21.33 19.30
N LEU A 42 -10.13 20.29 18.48
CA LEU A 42 -10.12 20.36 17.03
C LEU A 42 -11.48 19.83 16.54
N ASP A 43 -12.39 20.73 16.18
CA ASP A 43 -13.71 20.37 15.68
C ASP A 43 -13.64 20.01 14.19
N TYR A 44 -13.97 18.75 13.88
CA TYR A 44 -13.98 18.19 12.54
C TYR A 44 -15.37 17.65 12.16
N SER A 45 -16.42 18.33 12.63
CA SER A 45 -17.81 18.04 12.28
C SER A 45 -18.01 17.73 10.80
N GLY A 46 -18.68 16.61 10.49
CA GLY A 46 -18.92 16.15 9.12
C GLY A 46 -17.75 15.43 8.44
N THR A 47 -16.59 15.32 9.10
CA THR A 47 -15.40 14.61 8.60
C THR A 47 -15.40 13.17 9.08
N TYR A 48 -15.02 12.24 8.21
CA TYR A 48 -14.82 10.85 8.59
C TYR A 48 -13.49 10.67 9.33
N VAL A 49 -13.46 9.70 10.25
CA VAL A 49 -12.25 9.19 10.88
C VAL A 49 -12.16 7.67 10.71
N SER A 50 -10.99 7.20 10.33
CA SER A 50 -10.60 5.78 10.37
C SER A 50 -9.31 5.61 11.17
N SER A 51 -8.92 4.36 11.41
CA SER A 51 -7.52 4.06 11.67
C SER A 51 -6.65 4.62 10.54
N GLY A 52 -5.40 4.92 10.85
CA GLY A 52 -4.49 5.56 9.92
C GLY A 52 -4.27 4.68 8.68
N TRP A 53 -4.36 5.30 7.50
CA TRP A 53 -4.21 4.56 6.25
C TRP A 53 -2.80 3.98 6.13
N ILE A 54 -2.75 2.77 5.55
CA ILE A 54 -1.57 1.98 5.30
C ILE A 54 -1.46 1.73 3.80
N ASP A 55 -0.41 2.23 3.18
CA ASP A 55 -0.10 1.95 1.78
C ASP A 55 0.95 0.83 1.69
N LEU A 56 0.53 -0.36 1.25
CA LEU A 56 1.42 -1.52 1.16
C LEU A 56 2.42 -1.46 0.00
N HIS A 57 2.29 -0.49 -0.91
CA HIS A 57 3.14 -0.42 -2.09
C HIS A 57 3.50 1.03 -2.43
N VAL A 58 4.70 1.44 -2.04
CA VAL A 58 5.27 2.74 -2.42
C VAL A 58 6.74 2.61 -2.81
N HIS A 59 7.32 3.65 -3.39
CA HIS A 59 8.78 3.78 -3.54
C HIS A 59 9.29 5.00 -2.77
N ALA A 60 9.81 4.78 -1.56
CA ALA A 60 10.13 5.80 -0.56
C ALA A 60 11.64 6.11 -0.46
N PHE A 61 12.43 5.72 -1.47
CA PHE A 61 13.87 5.98 -1.50
C PHE A 61 14.23 7.10 -2.49
N PRO A 62 14.39 8.35 -2.04
CA PRO A 62 14.37 9.53 -2.92
C PRO A 62 15.54 9.65 -3.89
N GLU A 63 16.66 8.96 -3.61
CA GLU A 63 17.86 8.97 -4.46
C GLU A 63 17.69 8.20 -5.77
N PHE A 64 16.71 7.30 -5.86
CA PHE A 64 16.48 6.53 -7.07
C PHE A 64 15.52 7.27 -8.01
N ASP A 65 15.99 7.51 -9.23
CA ASP A 65 15.22 8.12 -10.31
C ASP A 65 14.96 7.10 -11.43
N PRO A 66 13.74 7.01 -11.97
CA PRO A 66 12.55 7.77 -11.55
C PRO A 66 11.88 7.20 -10.29
N TYR A 67 12.29 6.01 -9.82
CA TYR A 67 11.60 5.24 -8.78
C TYR A 67 12.04 5.64 -7.36
N GLY A 68 11.43 6.70 -6.84
CA GLY A 68 11.69 7.16 -5.49
C GLY A 68 10.91 8.42 -5.16
N ASP A 69 10.68 8.65 -3.87
CA ASP A 69 10.13 9.90 -3.35
C ASP A 69 10.52 10.08 -1.88
N GLU A 70 10.25 11.26 -1.34
CA GLU A 70 10.41 11.55 0.08
C GLU A 70 9.31 10.87 0.90
N VAL A 71 9.69 10.19 2.00
CA VAL A 71 8.78 9.39 2.85
C VAL A 71 7.52 10.17 3.24
N ASP A 72 7.66 11.40 3.75
CA ASP A 72 6.51 12.19 4.21
C ASP A 72 5.67 12.81 3.08
N GLU A 73 6.21 12.93 1.86
CA GLU A 73 5.48 13.44 0.68
C GLU A 73 4.44 12.46 0.15
N ILE A 74 4.71 11.16 0.30
CA ILE A 74 3.83 10.05 -0.08
C ILE A 74 3.14 9.40 1.13
N GLY A 75 3.54 9.78 2.34
CA GLY A 75 2.98 9.33 3.61
C GLY A 75 2.01 10.35 4.21
N VAL A 76 2.40 10.96 5.35
CA VAL A 76 1.52 11.80 6.18
C VAL A 76 0.91 12.99 5.43
N LYS A 77 1.57 13.54 4.40
CA LYS A 77 1.00 14.62 3.58
C LYS A 77 -0.13 14.14 2.65
N GLN A 78 -0.27 12.84 2.45
CA GLN A 78 -1.32 12.20 1.65
C GLN A 78 -2.40 11.52 2.50
N GLY A 79 -2.46 11.81 3.81
CA GLY A 79 -3.37 11.13 4.72
C GLY A 79 -2.96 9.71 5.09
N VAL A 80 -1.73 9.29 4.74
CA VAL A 80 -1.24 7.93 4.97
C VAL A 80 -0.29 7.92 6.16
N THR A 81 -0.63 7.19 7.21
CA THR A 81 0.19 7.14 8.44
C THR A 81 1.33 6.13 8.35
N THR A 82 1.14 5.08 7.55
CA THR A 82 2.12 3.99 7.41
C THR A 82 2.30 3.66 5.94
N ILE A 83 3.54 3.54 5.50
CA ILE A 83 3.87 3.12 4.14
C ILE A 83 4.81 1.91 4.18
N VAL A 84 4.73 1.08 3.15
CA VAL A 84 5.64 -0.04 2.94
C VAL A 84 6.36 0.15 1.62
N ASP A 85 7.66 0.41 1.70
CA ASP A 85 8.51 0.51 0.52
C ASP A 85 8.57 -0.86 -0.20
N ALA A 86 8.20 -0.90 -1.47
CA ALA A 86 8.06 -2.13 -2.23
C ALA A 86 9.37 -2.54 -2.91
N GLY A 87 10.43 -2.68 -2.12
CA GLY A 87 11.73 -3.15 -2.61
C GLY A 87 12.47 -2.13 -3.45
N SER A 88 12.40 -0.85 -3.09
CA SER A 88 13.30 0.16 -3.65
C SER A 88 14.73 -0.19 -3.34
N CYS A 89 15.03 -0.58 -2.11
CA CYS A 89 16.37 -0.99 -1.68
C CYS A 89 16.52 -2.51 -1.62
N GLY A 90 17.68 -2.98 -2.09
CA GLY A 90 18.25 -4.28 -1.72
C GLY A 90 19.23 -4.15 -0.56
N ALA A 91 19.95 -5.24 -0.27
CA ALA A 91 20.90 -5.32 0.84
C ALA A 91 21.97 -4.20 0.85
N ASP A 92 22.39 -3.69 -0.32
CA ASP A 92 23.41 -2.65 -0.42
C ASP A 92 22.97 -1.29 0.17
N ARG A 93 21.66 -1.00 0.14
CA ARG A 93 21.12 0.35 0.46
C ARG A 93 19.97 0.34 1.49
N ILE A 94 19.56 -0.82 1.99
CA ILE A 94 18.47 -0.91 2.98
C ILE A 94 18.79 -0.11 4.26
N ALA A 95 20.06 -0.04 4.66
CA ALA A 95 20.50 0.76 5.80
C ALA A 95 20.14 2.25 5.65
N ASP A 96 20.22 2.78 4.43
CA ASP A 96 19.93 4.19 4.15
C ASP A 96 18.42 4.46 4.18
N LEU A 97 17.60 3.52 3.71
CA LEU A 97 16.15 3.59 3.85
C LEU A 97 15.71 3.50 5.33
N VAL A 98 16.37 2.64 6.11
CA VAL A 98 16.13 2.57 7.57
C VAL A 98 16.50 3.88 8.25
N LYS A 99 17.57 4.55 7.80
CA LYS A 99 17.94 5.88 8.31
C LYS A 99 16.93 6.96 7.95
N SER A 100 16.30 6.92 6.77
CA SER A 100 15.27 7.89 6.39
C SER A 100 14.00 7.76 7.25
N ARG A 101 13.66 6.55 7.71
CA ARG A 101 12.59 6.31 8.70
C ARG A 101 12.77 7.14 9.97
N GLU A 102 13.98 7.28 10.48
CA GLU A 102 14.26 8.00 11.73
C GLU A 102 13.97 9.51 11.64
N GLN A 103 13.94 10.06 10.42
CA GLN A 103 13.71 11.48 10.16
C GLN A 103 12.27 11.76 9.72
N ALA A 104 11.54 10.72 9.32
CA ALA A 104 10.17 10.81 8.83
C ALA A 104 9.16 10.86 9.98
N LYS A 105 8.03 11.54 9.75
CA LYS A 105 6.87 11.43 10.64
C LYS A 105 6.06 10.17 10.34
N THR A 106 6.03 9.77 9.07
CA THR A 106 5.34 8.57 8.57
C THR A 106 6.00 7.29 9.10
N ASN A 107 5.21 6.30 9.51
CA ASN A 107 5.73 4.98 9.83
C ASN A 107 6.19 4.29 8.53
N LEU A 108 7.42 3.79 8.50
CA LEU A 108 8.00 3.12 7.33
C LEU A 108 8.37 1.67 7.63
N PHE A 109 7.84 0.76 6.80
CA PHE A 109 8.31 -0.63 6.65
C PHE A 109 8.83 -0.84 5.23
N ALA A 110 9.44 -1.99 4.96
CA ALA A 110 9.93 -2.30 3.62
C ALA A 110 9.79 -3.78 3.27
N PHE A 111 9.49 -4.06 2.01
CA PHE A 111 9.96 -5.28 1.37
C PHE A 111 11.43 -5.09 0.99
N LEU A 112 12.27 -6.09 1.24
CA LEU A 112 13.65 -6.09 0.76
C LEU A 112 13.70 -6.63 -0.67
N ASN A 113 14.28 -5.89 -1.61
CA ASN A 113 14.51 -6.42 -2.96
C ASN A 113 15.47 -7.61 -2.91
N ILE A 114 15.14 -8.71 -3.58
CA ILE A 114 16.02 -9.90 -3.65
C ILE A 114 17.33 -9.59 -4.39
N SER A 115 17.32 -8.58 -5.27
CA SER A 115 18.54 -8.03 -5.85
C SER A 115 19.19 -7.07 -4.86
N ARG A 116 20.46 -7.30 -4.52
CA ARG A 116 21.21 -6.49 -3.56
C ARG A 116 21.27 -5.00 -3.94
N ILE A 117 21.17 -4.68 -5.24
CA ILE A 117 21.24 -3.30 -5.75
C ILE A 117 19.89 -2.56 -5.69
N GLY A 118 18.77 -3.25 -5.46
CA GLY A 118 17.42 -2.68 -5.53
C GLY A 118 17.13 -1.99 -6.87
N LEU A 119 16.29 -0.96 -6.84
CA LEU A 119 15.85 -0.20 -8.02
C LEU A 119 16.87 0.83 -8.53
N LYS A 120 18.15 0.67 -8.20
CA LYS A 120 19.23 1.43 -8.83
C LYS A 120 19.22 1.28 -10.36
N ARG A 121 18.67 0.16 -10.85
CA ARG A 121 18.40 -0.10 -12.26
C ARG A 121 16.98 -0.62 -12.44
N ILE A 122 16.46 -0.47 -13.65
CA ILE A 122 15.15 -1.02 -14.04
C ILE A 122 15.19 -2.56 -14.14
N ASP A 123 16.35 -3.11 -14.47
CA ASP A 123 16.58 -4.53 -14.79
C ASP A 123 17.36 -5.23 -13.67
N GLU A 124 17.05 -4.95 -12.40
CA GLU A 124 17.81 -5.45 -11.25
C GLU A 124 17.81 -6.98 -11.10
N LEU A 125 16.99 -7.69 -11.87
CA LEU A 125 16.92 -9.15 -11.90
C LEU A 125 17.44 -9.75 -13.22
N SER A 126 18.04 -8.96 -14.10
CA SER A 126 18.63 -9.44 -15.36
C SER A 126 20.03 -10.05 -15.19
N ASN A 127 20.64 -9.93 -14.01
CA ASN A 127 21.92 -10.54 -13.69
C ASN A 127 21.83 -11.27 -12.35
N MET A 128 21.99 -12.60 -12.39
CA MET A 128 21.92 -13.46 -11.21
C MET A 128 23.01 -13.16 -10.17
N GLU A 129 24.14 -12.57 -10.56
CA GLU A 129 25.19 -12.13 -9.63
C GLU A 129 24.73 -11.00 -8.68
N TRP A 130 23.61 -10.33 -8.98
CA TRP A 130 23.05 -9.32 -8.09
C TRP A 130 22.13 -9.93 -7.01
N ILE A 131 21.76 -11.20 -7.14
CA ILE A 131 20.97 -11.92 -6.15
C ILE A 131 21.93 -12.67 -5.21
N ASP A 132 22.42 -11.96 -4.20
CA ASP A 132 23.36 -12.45 -3.20
C ASP A 132 22.57 -12.95 -1.97
N LYS A 133 22.39 -14.26 -1.85
CA LYS A 133 21.51 -14.88 -0.84
C LYS A 133 21.98 -14.54 0.58
N GLU A 134 23.28 -14.63 0.82
CA GLU A 134 23.90 -14.35 2.11
C GLU A 134 23.61 -12.89 2.55
N LYS A 135 23.81 -11.92 1.66
CA LYS A 135 23.53 -10.51 1.98
C LYS A 135 22.04 -10.24 2.22
N VAL A 136 21.15 -10.91 1.51
CA VAL A 136 19.71 -10.79 1.75
C VAL A 136 19.37 -11.28 3.16
N ILE A 137 19.88 -12.45 3.56
CA ILE A 137 19.64 -13.02 4.90
C ILE A 137 20.23 -12.12 5.98
N GLU A 138 21.48 -11.66 5.83
CA GLU A 138 22.11 -10.73 6.77
C GLU A 138 21.31 -9.44 6.94
N ALA A 139 20.79 -8.88 5.83
CA ALA A 139 19.96 -7.67 5.87
C ALA A 139 18.63 -7.91 6.58
N VAL A 140 17.95 -9.04 6.32
CA VAL A 140 16.71 -9.45 6.99
C VAL A 140 16.93 -9.58 8.50
N GLU A 141 17.99 -10.27 8.93
CA GLU A 141 18.29 -10.45 10.35
C GLU A 141 18.59 -9.11 11.05
N LYS A 142 19.37 -8.25 10.39
CA LYS A 142 19.80 -6.97 10.94
C LYS A 142 18.67 -5.95 11.07
N TYR A 143 17.74 -5.92 10.11
CA TYR A 143 16.65 -4.93 10.03
C TYR A 143 15.26 -5.56 10.13
N LYS A 144 15.13 -6.63 10.92
CA LYS A 144 13.90 -7.41 11.10
C LYS A 144 12.68 -6.63 11.63
N ASP A 145 12.90 -5.46 12.22
CA ASP A 145 11.83 -4.57 12.68
C ASP A 145 11.25 -3.69 11.56
N VAL A 146 11.97 -3.56 10.44
CA VAL A 146 11.58 -2.79 9.25
C VAL A 146 11.18 -3.70 8.11
N ILE A 147 11.91 -4.79 7.89
CA ILE A 147 11.70 -5.68 6.76
C ILE A 147 10.51 -6.61 7.05
N VAL A 148 9.46 -6.49 6.24
CA VAL A 148 8.20 -7.25 6.39
C VAL A 148 8.01 -8.33 5.31
N GLY A 149 8.88 -8.35 4.31
CA GLY A 149 8.80 -9.30 3.20
C GLY A 149 9.96 -9.15 2.21
N LEU A 150 9.95 -9.96 1.17
CA LEU A 150 10.86 -9.88 0.02
C LEU A 150 10.12 -9.32 -1.21
N LYS A 151 10.82 -8.59 -2.08
CA LYS A 151 10.29 -8.07 -3.34
C LYS A 151 10.95 -8.75 -4.52
N ALA A 152 10.13 -9.24 -5.44
CA ALA A 152 10.55 -9.70 -6.77
C ALA A 152 9.69 -9.02 -7.86
N ARG A 153 10.30 -8.57 -8.96
CA ARG A 153 9.59 -7.94 -10.09
C ARG A 153 9.66 -8.83 -11.33
N MET A 154 8.62 -9.64 -11.53
CA MET A 154 8.53 -10.63 -12.60
C MET A 154 7.88 -10.04 -13.84
N SER A 155 8.65 -9.24 -14.58
CA SER A 155 8.24 -8.70 -15.87
C SER A 155 9.41 -8.60 -16.85
N LYS A 156 9.10 -8.61 -18.15
CA LYS A 156 10.07 -8.65 -19.25
C LYS A 156 11.22 -7.67 -19.12
N SER A 157 10.91 -6.40 -18.84
CA SER A 157 11.92 -5.34 -18.74
C SER A 157 12.82 -5.47 -17.52
N VAL A 158 12.45 -6.30 -16.54
CA VAL A 158 13.17 -6.47 -15.29
C VAL A 158 14.04 -7.72 -15.31
N VAL A 159 13.46 -8.86 -15.69
CA VAL A 159 14.18 -10.15 -15.67
C VAL A 159 15.03 -10.37 -16.92
N CYS A 160 14.69 -9.71 -18.04
CA CYS A 160 15.34 -9.92 -19.33
C CYS A 160 15.52 -11.42 -19.64
N ASP A 161 16.75 -11.89 -19.82
CA ASP A 161 17.06 -13.28 -20.15
C ASP A 161 17.09 -14.21 -18.93
N SER A 162 17.02 -13.69 -17.69
CA SER A 162 16.96 -14.52 -16.47
C SER A 162 15.63 -15.28 -16.34
N GLY A 163 14.58 -14.83 -17.05
CA GLY A 163 13.28 -15.50 -17.05
C GLY A 163 12.68 -15.65 -15.64
N ILE A 164 12.25 -16.88 -15.32
CA ILE A 164 11.59 -17.22 -14.04
C ILE A 164 12.58 -17.48 -12.88
N GLU A 165 13.86 -17.68 -13.18
CA GLU A 165 14.86 -18.12 -12.20
C GLU A 165 14.97 -17.21 -10.96
N PRO A 166 14.90 -15.86 -11.07
CA PRO A 166 14.90 -15.00 -9.89
C PRO A 166 13.77 -15.30 -8.90
N LEU A 167 12.60 -15.77 -9.36
CA LEU A 167 11.49 -16.12 -8.46
C LEU A 167 11.73 -17.45 -7.75
N HIS A 168 12.39 -18.43 -8.39
CA HIS A 168 12.81 -19.65 -7.70
C HIS A 168 13.77 -19.34 -6.55
N ILE A 169 14.74 -18.45 -6.79
CA ILE A 169 15.64 -17.99 -5.73
C ILE A 169 14.88 -17.21 -4.64
N ALA A 170 13.94 -16.35 -5.02
CA ALA A 170 13.12 -15.63 -4.06
C ALA A 170 12.30 -16.58 -3.18
N ARG A 171 11.82 -17.71 -3.74
CA ARG A 171 11.11 -18.75 -2.99
C ARG A 171 12.02 -19.45 -1.99
N ASP A 172 13.25 -19.78 -2.37
CA ASP A 172 14.25 -20.33 -1.44
C ASP A 172 14.50 -19.35 -0.28
N LEU A 173 14.75 -18.08 -0.61
CA LEU A 173 14.98 -17.02 0.39
C LEU A 173 13.77 -16.83 1.31
N SER A 174 12.55 -16.90 0.77
CA SER A 174 11.32 -16.85 1.56
C SER A 174 11.23 -17.98 2.58
N ARG A 175 11.60 -19.22 2.20
CA ARG A 175 11.65 -20.36 3.12
C ARG A 175 12.72 -20.20 4.19
N GLU A 176 13.91 -19.74 3.82
CA GLU A 176 15.02 -19.54 4.76
C GLU A 176 14.76 -18.41 5.75
N THR A 177 14.11 -17.33 5.31
CA THR A 177 13.83 -16.14 6.14
C THR A 177 12.46 -16.17 6.81
N SER A 178 11.58 -17.10 6.43
CA SER A 178 10.16 -17.15 6.84
C SER A 178 9.37 -15.88 6.50
N LEU A 179 9.81 -15.12 5.49
CA LEU A 179 9.16 -13.90 5.02
C LEU A 179 8.33 -14.15 3.75
N PRO A 180 7.17 -13.50 3.60
CA PRO A 180 6.39 -13.57 2.36
C PRO A 180 7.07 -12.79 1.22
N ILE A 181 6.67 -13.08 -0.01
CA ILE A 181 7.15 -12.40 -1.22
C ILE A 181 6.03 -11.54 -1.82
N MET A 182 6.32 -10.26 -2.08
CA MET A 182 5.50 -9.45 -2.97
C MET A 182 6.05 -9.53 -4.41
N VAL A 183 5.27 -10.17 -5.28
CA VAL A 183 5.57 -10.33 -6.69
C VAL A 183 4.83 -9.29 -7.51
N HIS A 184 5.60 -8.43 -8.19
CA HIS A 184 5.07 -7.57 -9.25
C HIS A 184 4.93 -8.41 -10.51
N ILE A 185 3.72 -8.40 -11.10
CA ILE A 185 3.47 -8.97 -12.42
C ILE A 185 3.36 -7.87 -13.48
N GLY A 186 3.79 -8.20 -14.70
CA GLY A 186 3.74 -7.29 -15.83
C GLY A 186 3.78 -8.04 -17.16
N SER A 187 4.37 -7.44 -18.19
CA SER A 187 4.49 -8.08 -19.50
C SER A 187 5.34 -9.35 -19.43
N ALA A 188 4.93 -10.39 -20.13
CA ALA A 188 5.72 -11.60 -20.32
C ALA A 188 6.96 -11.34 -21.20
N PRO A 189 8.02 -12.16 -21.08
CA PRO A 189 8.23 -13.22 -20.08
C PRO A 189 8.57 -12.69 -18.67
N PRO A 190 8.39 -13.50 -17.60
CA PRO A 190 7.73 -14.82 -17.59
C PRO A 190 6.21 -14.70 -17.72
N ARG A 191 5.55 -15.78 -18.15
CA ARG A 191 4.09 -15.81 -18.20
C ARG A 191 3.48 -15.93 -16.80
N ILE A 192 2.29 -15.36 -16.59
CA ILE A 192 1.60 -15.46 -15.30
C ILE A 192 1.33 -16.91 -14.89
N GLU A 193 1.17 -17.83 -15.84
CA GLU A 193 0.95 -19.25 -15.57
C GLU A 193 2.22 -19.95 -15.06
N GLU A 194 3.39 -19.33 -15.21
CA GLU A 194 4.66 -19.79 -14.64
C GLU A 194 4.92 -19.13 -13.27
N VAL A 195 4.55 -17.86 -13.13
CA VAL A 195 4.80 -17.04 -11.93
C VAL A 195 3.87 -17.42 -10.77
N VAL A 196 2.57 -17.39 -11.01
CA VAL A 196 1.55 -17.47 -9.95
C VAL A 196 1.53 -18.83 -9.23
N PRO A 197 1.80 -19.98 -9.89
CA PRO A 197 1.90 -21.26 -9.18
C PRO A 197 3.05 -21.35 -8.18
N LEU A 198 4.08 -20.49 -8.29
CA LEU A 198 5.18 -20.43 -7.33
C LEU A 198 4.83 -19.64 -6.06
N LEU A 199 3.63 -19.04 -5.99
CA LEU A 199 3.17 -18.29 -4.84
C LEU A 199 2.40 -19.18 -3.84
N GLU A 200 2.75 -18.99 -2.58
CA GLU A 200 2.23 -19.69 -1.41
C GLU A 200 1.35 -18.73 -0.57
N LYS A 201 0.76 -19.25 0.50
CA LYS A 201 -0.09 -18.47 1.42
C LYS A 201 0.68 -17.25 1.95
N ASP A 202 -0.01 -16.12 2.07
CA ASP A 202 0.48 -14.82 2.56
C ASP A 202 1.45 -14.07 1.61
N ASP A 203 1.89 -14.69 0.52
CA ASP A 203 2.54 -13.96 -0.57
C ASP A 203 1.57 -12.97 -1.23
N VAL A 204 2.12 -11.92 -1.83
CA VAL A 204 1.34 -10.83 -2.43
C VAL A 204 1.54 -10.83 -3.95
N ILE A 205 0.44 -10.91 -4.71
CA ILE A 205 0.42 -10.46 -6.10
C ILE A 205 0.03 -8.98 -6.09
N THR A 206 0.98 -8.11 -6.43
CA THR A 206 0.68 -6.71 -6.70
C THR A 206 0.41 -6.50 -8.20
N HIS A 207 -0.38 -5.49 -8.54
CA HIS A 207 -0.77 -5.16 -9.92
C HIS A 207 -1.73 -6.18 -10.54
N TYR A 208 -2.51 -6.91 -9.74
CA TYR A 208 -3.41 -7.94 -10.26
C TYR A 208 -4.50 -7.36 -11.21
N LEU A 209 -4.75 -6.05 -11.14
CA LEU A 209 -5.70 -5.30 -11.99
C LEU A 209 -5.05 -4.57 -13.18
N ASN A 210 -3.85 -4.97 -13.61
CA ASN A 210 -3.19 -4.37 -14.77
C ASN A 210 -3.85 -4.78 -16.10
N GLY A 211 -3.86 -3.90 -17.09
CA GLY A 211 -4.46 -4.14 -18.42
C GLY A 211 -3.52 -4.76 -19.48
N LYS A 212 -2.32 -5.23 -19.11
CA LYS A 212 -1.35 -5.77 -20.08
C LYS A 212 -1.83 -7.10 -20.65
N GLU A 213 -1.31 -7.53 -21.79
CA GLU A 213 -1.66 -8.84 -22.40
C GLU A 213 -1.42 -10.04 -21.48
N ASN A 214 -0.43 -9.95 -20.58
CA ASN A 214 -0.09 -11.00 -19.60
C ASN A 214 -0.78 -10.77 -18.25
N ASN A 215 -2.04 -10.31 -18.24
CA ASN A 215 -2.81 -10.11 -17.01
C ASN A 215 -3.52 -11.39 -16.56
N LEU A 216 -4.30 -11.31 -15.47
CA LEU A 216 -4.92 -12.46 -14.80
C LEU A 216 -6.37 -12.75 -15.24
N PHE A 217 -6.84 -12.10 -16.30
CA PHE A 217 -8.16 -12.23 -16.88
C PHE A 217 -8.04 -12.51 -18.39
N ASP A 218 -8.99 -13.27 -18.94
CA ASP A 218 -9.08 -13.50 -20.38
C ASP A 218 -9.69 -12.30 -21.13
N GLU A 219 -9.79 -12.40 -22.46
CA GLU A 219 -10.31 -11.33 -23.32
C GLU A 219 -11.79 -11.00 -23.02
N GLU A 220 -12.55 -11.96 -22.51
CA GLU A 220 -13.93 -11.79 -22.06
C GLU A 220 -14.04 -11.19 -20.64
N GLY A 221 -12.92 -11.02 -19.94
CA GLY A 221 -12.84 -10.50 -18.57
C GLY A 221 -13.08 -11.55 -17.48
N LYS A 222 -13.05 -12.84 -17.81
CA LYS A 222 -13.19 -13.93 -16.86
C LYS A 222 -11.85 -14.17 -16.16
N PRO A 223 -11.82 -14.42 -14.84
CA PRO A 223 -10.58 -14.72 -14.13
C PRO A 223 -9.96 -16.02 -14.65
N LEU A 224 -8.65 -15.99 -14.89
CA LEU A 224 -7.90 -17.19 -15.30
C LEU A 224 -7.87 -18.22 -14.16
N PRO A 225 -7.82 -19.54 -14.46
CA PRO A 225 -7.75 -20.58 -13.43
C PRO A 225 -6.63 -20.37 -12.42
N VAL A 226 -5.46 -19.90 -12.90
CA VAL A 226 -4.29 -19.67 -12.04
C VAL A 226 -4.53 -18.60 -10.96
N LEU A 227 -5.35 -17.60 -11.24
CA LEU A 227 -5.76 -16.58 -10.28
C LEU A 227 -6.69 -17.18 -9.22
N LEU A 228 -7.71 -17.94 -9.65
CA LEU A 228 -8.62 -18.62 -8.74
C LEU A 228 -7.88 -19.59 -7.81
N ASP A 229 -6.95 -20.36 -8.36
CA ASP A 229 -6.12 -21.27 -7.59
C ASP A 229 -5.23 -20.53 -6.59
N ALA A 230 -4.68 -19.36 -6.96
CA ALA A 230 -3.88 -18.54 -6.05
C ALA A 230 -4.71 -18.00 -4.89
N VAL A 231 -5.90 -17.47 -5.16
CA VAL A 231 -6.83 -17.01 -4.12
C VAL A 231 -7.19 -18.16 -3.17
N ASN A 232 -7.49 -19.35 -3.71
CA ASN A 232 -7.79 -20.54 -2.89
C ASN A 232 -6.61 -21.00 -2.03
N ARG A 233 -5.36 -20.78 -2.48
CA ARG A 233 -4.15 -21.03 -1.69
C ARG A 233 -3.92 -19.98 -0.58
N GLY A 234 -4.66 -18.87 -0.60
CA GLY A 234 -4.47 -17.76 0.32
C GLY A 234 -3.38 -16.77 -0.10
N VAL A 235 -3.14 -16.65 -1.42
CA VAL A 235 -2.31 -15.58 -1.98
C VAL A 235 -3.08 -14.26 -1.87
N HIS A 236 -2.41 -13.24 -1.34
CA HIS A 236 -2.96 -11.91 -1.11
C HIS A 236 -2.93 -11.09 -2.41
N LEU A 237 -4.04 -10.43 -2.71
CA LEU A 237 -4.20 -9.59 -3.91
C LEU A 237 -4.13 -8.12 -3.53
N ASP A 238 -3.06 -7.47 -4.00
CA ASP A 238 -2.79 -6.06 -3.78
C ASP A 238 -2.91 -5.27 -5.08
N VAL A 239 -3.58 -4.12 -5.03
CA VAL A 239 -3.88 -3.34 -6.23
C VAL A 239 -2.60 -2.82 -6.90
N GLY A 240 -1.72 -2.14 -6.16
CA GLY A 240 -0.53 -1.48 -6.67
C GLY A 240 -0.82 -0.64 -7.92
N HIS A 241 -1.56 0.46 -7.80
CA HIS A 241 -2.11 1.12 -8.99
C HIS A 241 -1.03 1.47 -10.03
N GLY A 242 0.01 2.18 -9.61
CA GLY A 242 1.20 2.46 -10.39
C GLY A 242 0.96 3.34 -11.61
N ASN A 243 2.05 3.64 -12.32
CA ASN A 243 1.97 4.34 -13.61
C ASN A 243 1.44 3.45 -14.74
N ALA A 244 1.53 2.12 -14.62
CA ALA A 244 1.32 1.16 -15.71
C ALA A 244 0.61 -0.14 -15.25
N SER A 245 -0.16 -0.09 -14.16
CA SER A 245 -0.56 -1.30 -13.42
C SER A 245 -2.02 -1.38 -12.98
N PHE A 246 -2.87 -0.43 -13.39
CA PHE A 246 -4.30 -0.48 -13.12
C PHE A 246 -5.11 -0.12 -14.37
N SER A 247 -6.12 -0.93 -14.67
CA SER A 247 -7.08 -0.73 -15.75
C SER A 247 -8.50 -0.73 -15.19
N PHE A 248 -9.31 0.28 -15.53
CA PHE A 248 -10.72 0.30 -15.13
C PHE A 248 -11.46 -0.92 -15.66
N LYS A 249 -11.18 -1.34 -16.91
CA LYS A 249 -11.84 -2.49 -17.54
C LYS A 249 -11.57 -3.78 -16.76
N VAL A 250 -10.32 -3.99 -16.34
CA VAL A 250 -9.94 -5.17 -15.55
C VAL A 250 -10.52 -5.10 -14.13
N ALA A 251 -10.55 -3.92 -13.51
CA ALA A 251 -11.17 -3.73 -12.20
C ALA A 251 -12.69 -3.97 -12.22
N GLU A 252 -13.39 -3.51 -13.26
CA GLU A 252 -14.81 -3.79 -13.50
C GLU A 252 -15.05 -5.29 -13.75
N ALA A 253 -14.15 -5.97 -14.46
CA ALA A 253 -14.20 -7.40 -14.70
C ALA A 253 -14.01 -8.21 -13.40
N ALA A 254 -12.97 -7.88 -12.61
CA ALA A 254 -12.72 -8.47 -11.30
C ALA A 254 -13.97 -8.37 -10.40
N LYS A 255 -14.58 -7.18 -10.33
CA LYS A 255 -15.81 -6.97 -9.56
C LYS A 255 -16.98 -7.83 -10.06
N ARG A 256 -17.21 -7.88 -11.37
CA ARG A 256 -18.31 -8.64 -11.98
C ARG A 256 -18.21 -10.14 -11.72
N HIS A 257 -16.99 -10.63 -11.52
CA HIS A 257 -16.69 -12.03 -11.22
C HIS A 257 -16.37 -12.29 -9.74
N ASP A 258 -16.72 -11.35 -8.85
CA ASP A 258 -16.54 -11.46 -7.40
C ASP A 258 -15.09 -11.77 -6.96
N ILE A 259 -14.11 -11.28 -7.73
CA ILE A 259 -12.69 -11.33 -7.35
C ILE A 259 -12.39 -10.09 -6.50
N ALA A 260 -12.33 -10.29 -5.19
CA ALA A 260 -12.03 -9.22 -4.24
C ALA A 260 -10.55 -8.79 -4.28
N PHE A 261 -10.30 -7.50 -4.01
CA PHE A 261 -8.99 -7.07 -3.53
C PHE A 261 -8.88 -7.39 -2.03
N HIS A 262 -7.67 -7.68 -1.58
CA HIS A 262 -7.39 -7.71 -0.15
C HIS A 262 -6.93 -6.33 0.33
N THR A 263 -6.04 -5.68 -0.43
CA THR A 263 -5.54 -4.33 -0.14
C THR A 263 -5.54 -3.43 -1.37
N ILE A 264 -5.78 -2.14 -1.15
CA ILE A 264 -5.63 -1.10 -2.16
C ILE A 264 -4.32 -0.35 -1.86
N SER A 265 -3.38 -0.37 -2.79
CA SER A 265 -2.10 0.32 -2.67
C SER A 265 -1.80 1.13 -3.93
N THR A 266 -0.88 2.09 -3.81
CA THR A 266 -0.74 3.12 -4.85
C THR A 266 0.35 2.82 -5.87
N ASP A 267 1.43 2.12 -5.48
CA ASP A 267 2.69 2.09 -6.24
C ASP A 267 3.12 3.52 -6.62
N ILE A 268 3.04 4.43 -5.63
CA ILE A 268 3.33 5.86 -5.81
C ILE A 268 4.84 6.12 -5.70
N TYR A 269 5.30 7.05 -6.53
CA TYR A 269 6.64 7.61 -6.54
C TYR A 269 6.61 9.02 -7.16
N ARG A 270 7.70 9.79 -7.07
CA ARG A 270 7.71 11.23 -7.38
C ARG A 270 7.06 11.59 -8.72
N LYS A 271 7.41 10.87 -9.79
CA LYS A 271 6.88 11.16 -11.13
C LYS A 271 5.35 10.99 -11.20
N ASN A 272 4.81 9.85 -10.74
CA ASN A 272 3.38 9.59 -10.89
C ASN A 272 2.53 10.36 -9.86
N ARG A 273 3.10 10.72 -8.70
CA ARG A 273 2.50 11.67 -7.74
C ARG A 273 2.30 13.05 -8.35
N VAL A 274 3.32 13.58 -9.01
CA VAL A 274 3.29 14.94 -9.54
C VAL A 274 2.51 15.01 -10.86
N HIS A 275 2.66 14.01 -11.73
CA HIS A 275 2.14 14.06 -13.09
C HIS A 275 0.95 13.12 -13.35
N GLY A 276 0.54 12.33 -12.36
CA GLY A 276 -0.47 11.30 -12.52
C GLY A 276 0.11 9.99 -13.09
N PRO A 277 -0.71 8.92 -13.17
CA PRO A 277 -2.14 8.88 -12.84
C PRO A 277 -2.44 8.62 -11.34
N VAL A 278 -1.40 8.61 -10.49
CA VAL A 278 -1.47 8.28 -9.06
C VAL A 278 -1.05 9.49 -8.24
N TYR A 279 -1.97 10.45 -8.05
CA TYR A 279 -1.66 11.69 -7.33
C TYR A 279 -1.57 11.52 -5.80
N SER A 280 -2.36 10.60 -5.24
CA SER A 280 -2.43 10.33 -3.79
C SER A 280 -3.19 9.04 -3.51
N MET A 281 -3.13 8.53 -2.28
CA MET A 281 -3.99 7.43 -1.82
C MET A 281 -5.46 7.77 -2.01
N ALA A 282 -5.90 8.96 -1.57
CA ALA A 282 -7.30 9.40 -1.71
C ALA A 282 -7.79 9.42 -3.17
N HIS A 283 -6.92 9.82 -4.11
CA HIS A 283 -7.21 9.76 -5.54
C HIS A 283 -7.41 8.32 -6.02
N VAL A 284 -6.58 7.37 -5.55
CA VAL A 284 -6.75 5.94 -5.86
C VAL A 284 -8.03 5.38 -5.24
N LEU A 285 -8.32 5.64 -3.96
CA LEU A 285 -9.54 5.19 -3.29
C LEU A 285 -10.81 5.71 -3.98
N SER A 286 -10.77 6.93 -4.53
CA SER A 286 -11.88 7.49 -5.32
C SER A 286 -12.21 6.65 -6.56
N LYS A 287 -11.23 5.95 -7.15
CA LYS A 287 -11.46 5.00 -8.26
C LYS A 287 -12.26 3.79 -7.80
N PHE A 288 -12.05 3.31 -6.58
CA PHE A 288 -12.81 2.19 -6.04
C PHE A 288 -14.23 2.59 -5.63
N LEU A 289 -14.42 3.82 -5.12
CA LEU A 289 -15.76 4.38 -4.97
C LEU A 289 -16.50 4.51 -6.30
N TYR A 290 -15.80 4.94 -7.36
CA TYR A 290 -16.36 5.00 -8.72
C TYR A 290 -16.78 3.63 -9.24
N LEU A 291 -15.94 2.61 -9.03
CA LEU A 291 -16.23 1.21 -9.36
C LEU A 291 -17.41 0.65 -8.54
N GLY A 292 -17.95 1.42 -7.59
CA GLY A 292 -19.16 1.13 -6.83
C GLY A 292 -18.92 0.28 -5.59
N TYR A 293 -17.68 0.20 -5.09
CA TYR A 293 -17.41 -0.47 -3.82
C TYR A 293 -17.96 0.37 -2.65
N PRO A 294 -18.50 -0.27 -1.59
CA PRO A 294 -18.88 0.43 -0.36
C PRO A 294 -17.69 1.17 0.25
N LEU A 295 -17.94 2.33 0.87
CA LEU A 295 -16.89 3.11 1.52
C LEU A 295 -16.16 2.32 2.61
N GLU A 296 -16.89 1.51 3.39
CA GLU A 296 -16.33 0.65 4.43
C GLU A 296 -15.30 -0.34 3.86
N GLU A 297 -15.65 -1.04 2.77
CA GLU A 297 -14.75 -1.99 2.11
C GLU A 297 -13.49 -1.31 1.56
N VAL A 298 -13.64 -0.11 0.98
CA VAL A 298 -12.51 0.69 0.45
C VAL A 298 -11.57 1.13 1.58
N ILE A 299 -12.11 1.55 2.73
CA ILE A 299 -11.31 2.00 3.87
C ILE A 299 -10.68 0.82 4.62
N ASP A 300 -11.37 -0.31 4.76
CA ASP A 300 -10.83 -1.52 5.37
C ASP A 300 -9.61 -2.06 4.60
N ALA A 301 -9.63 -1.94 3.26
CA ALA A 301 -8.52 -2.35 2.39
C ALA A 301 -7.24 -1.51 2.54
N VAL A 302 -7.32 -0.32 3.15
CA VAL A 302 -6.16 0.51 3.49
C VAL A 302 -5.96 0.68 4.99
N THR A 303 -6.68 -0.08 5.80
CA THR A 303 -6.54 -0.01 7.26
C THR A 303 -6.45 -1.42 7.82
N LYS A 304 -7.60 -2.03 8.15
CA LYS A 304 -7.71 -3.34 8.78
C LYS A 304 -6.97 -4.43 8.00
N HIS A 305 -7.24 -4.59 6.70
CA HIS A 305 -6.64 -5.67 5.92
C HIS A 305 -5.13 -5.51 5.77
N ALA A 306 -4.66 -4.29 5.53
CA ALA A 306 -3.23 -3.99 5.46
C ALA A 306 -2.53 -4.20 6.81
N ALA A 307 -3.15 -3.80 7.91
CA ALA A 307 -2.65 -4.00 9.27
C ALA A 307 -2.60 -5.49 9.66
N GLU A 308 -3.62 -6.26 9.28
CA GLU A 308 -3.68 -7.71 9.48
C GLU A 308 -2.58 -8.43 8.70
N TRP A 309 -2.37 -8.08 7.43
CA TRP A 309 -1.28 -8.62 6.61
C TRP A 309 0.09 -8.30 7.20
N LEU A 310 0.29 -7.07 7.69
CA LEU A 310 1.50 -6.65 8.41
C LEU A 310 1.70 -7.31 9.78
N LYS A 311 0.72 -8.10 10.25
CA LYS A 311 0.68 -8.69 11.60
C LYS A 311 0.78 -7.62 12.69
N LYS A 312 0.14 -6.47 12.45
CA LYS A 312 0.08 -5.30 13.33
C LYS A 312 -1.36 -4.78 13.44
N PRO A 313 -2.30 -5.60 13.96
CA PRO A 313 -3.72 -5.25 14.00
C PRO A 313 -4.02 -3.97 14.79
N GLU A 314 -3.13 -3.56 15.69
CA GLU A 314 -3.20 -2.28 16.39
C GLU A 314 -3.15 -1.06 15.46
N LEU A 315 -2.52 -1.16 14.28
CA LEU A 315 -2.51 -0.07 13.30
C LEU A 315 -3.86 0.09 12.57
N GLY A 316 -4.68 -0.96 12.56
CA GLY A 316 -5.93 -1.04 11.80
C GLY A 316 -7.19 -0.76 12.62
N ARG A 317 -7.09 -0.35 13.89
CA ARG A 317 -8.26 -0.13 14.77
C ARG A 317 -8.20 1.20 15.52
N ILE A 318 -9.35 1.64 16.02
CA ILE A 318 -9.49 2.81 16.90
C ILE A 318 -9.96 2.29 18.27
N GLN A 319 -9.02 2.13 19.20
CA GLN A 319 -9.28 1.57 20.52
C GLN A 319 -8.51 2.34 21.61
N GLU A 320 -9.15 2.51 22.77
CA GLU A 320 -8.49 3.12 23.94
C GLU A 320 -7.23 2.37 24.34
N GLY A 321 -6.16 3.12 24.64
CA GLY A 321 -4.85 2.60 25.04
C GLY A 321 -3.87 2.36 23.88
N ASP A 322 -4.36 2.25 22.64
CA ASP A 322 -3.52 2.13 21.45
C ASP A 322 -2.82 3.46 21.11
N ILE A 323 -1.73 3.38 20.35
CA ILE A 323 -1.07 4.57 19.78
C ILE A 323 -2.04 5.25 18.83
N ALA A 324 -2.14 6.57 18.91
CA ALA A 324 -2.99 7.36 18.04
C ALA A 324 -2.45 7.33 16.60
N ASN A 325 -3.13 6.55 15.77
CA ASN A 325 -2.85 6.34 14.35
C ASN A 325 -4.16 6.50 13.59
N LEU A 326 -4.46 7.71 13.11
CA LEU A 326 -5.78 8.06 12.55
C LEU A 326 -5.63 8.83 11.24
N THR A 327 -6.55 8.61 10.31
CA THR A 327 -6.72 9.46 9.12
C THR A 327 -8.10 10.10 9.16
N LEU A 328 -8.13 11.42 8.94
CA LEU A 328 -9.34 12.20 8.78
C LEU A 328 -9.54 12.52 7.30
N PHE A 329 -10.75 12.27 6.78
CA PHE A 329 -11.06 12.46 5.37
C PHE A 329 -12.53 12.81 5.15
N THR A 330 -12.85 13.36 3.98
CA THR A 330 -14.23 13.65 3.55
C THR A 330 -14.54 12.91 2.26
N VAL A 331 -15.81 12.53 2.09
CA VAL A 331 -16.35 12.13 0.78
C VAL A 331 -17.19 13.28 0.28
N LYS A 332 -16.81 13.89 -0.85
CA LYS A 332 -17.51 15.03 -1.44
C LYS A 332 -18.29 14.60 -2.67
N ASP A 333 -19.52 15.09 -2.79
CA ASP A 333 -20.34 14.98 -4.00
C ASP A 333 -19.90 16.03 -5.04
N GLU A 334 -18.75 15.79 -5.65
CA GLU A 334 -18.13 16.67 -6.64
C GLU A 334 -17.58 15.83 -7.79
N LYS A 335 -17.88 16.26 -9.02
CA LYS A 335 -17.41 15.58 -10.23
C LYS A 335 -15.89 15.65 -10.31
N VAL A 336 -15.26 14.50 -10.52
CA VAL A 336 -13.81 14.39 -10.74
C VAL A 336 -13.53 13.46 -11.93
N THR A 337 -12.55 13.83 -12.75
CA THR A 337 -12.04 12.94 -13.79
C THR A 337 -10.97 12.04 -13.19
N LEU A 338 -11.19 10.73 -13.25
CA LEU A 338 -10.25 9.72 -12.83
C LEU A 338 -9.64 9.07 -14.07
N ILE A 339 -8.31 8.95 -14.09
CA ILE A 339 -7.57 8.37 -15.21
C ILE A 339 -6.84 7.13 -14.70
N ASP A 340 -6.96 6.00 -15.39
CA ASP A 340 -6.19 4.79 -15.06
C ASP A 340 -4.79 4.80 -15.68
N SER A 341 -4.08 3.67 -15.58
CA SER A 341 -2.72 3.54 -16.12
C SER A 341 -2.67 3.40 -17.65
N GLU A 342 -3.80 3.15 -18.30
CA GLU A 342 -3.92 3.02 -19.76
C GLU A 342 -4.40 4.32 -20.42
N GLY A 343 -4.67 5.36 -19.60
CA GLY A 343 -5.19 6.64 -20.05
C GLY A 343 -6.72 6.65 -20.20
N ASP A 344 -7.41 5.57 -19.81
CA ASP A 344 -8.87 5.50 -19.83
C ASP A 344 -9.44 6.41 -18.74
N GLN A 345 -10.47 7.16 -19.10
CA GLN A 345 -11.04 8.19 -18.23
C GLN A 345 -12.43 7.80 -17.76
N ARG A 346 -12.72 8.10 -16.50
CA ARG A 346 -14.03 7.96 -15.87
C ARG A 346 -14.40 9.25 -15.16
N ILE A 347 -15.68 9.62 -15.22
CA ILE A 347 -16.21 10.74 -14.45
C ILE A 347 -16.89 10.16 -13.21
N ALA A 348 -16.29 10.39 -12.05
CA ALA A 348 -16.88 10.02 -10.77
C ALA A 348 -17.69 11.18 -10.21
N GLU A 349 -18.84 10.87 -9.61
CA GLU A 349 -19.71 11.86 -8.96
C GLU A 349 -19.28 12.16 -7.51
N ARG A 350 -18.38 11.34 -6.96
CA ARG A 350 -17.84 11.48 -5.60
C ARG A 350 -16.33 11.32 -5.59
N ARG A 351 -15.67 12.06 -4.69
CA ARG A 351 -14.24 11.93 -4.41
C ARG A 351 -13.94 11.91 -2.92
N ILE A 352 -12.85 11.23 -2.56
CA ILE A 352 -12.26 11.27 -1.23
C ILE A 352 -11.19 12.37 -1.20
N ASP A 353 -11.26 13.22 -0.17
CA ASP A 353 -10.21 14.20 0.14
C ASP A 353 -9.71 13.97 1.56
N THR A 354 -8.40 13.99 1.77
CA THR A 354 -7.81 13.94 3.12
C THR A 354 -7.93 15.30 3.81
N LYS A 355 -7.96 15.28 5.15
CA LYS A 355 -8.01 16.47 6.01
C LYS A 355 -6.87 16.51 7.01
N GLY A 356 -6.36 15.35 7.39
CA GLY A 356 -5.21 15.28 8.26
C GLY A 356 -4.99 13.88 8.76
N VAL A 357 -3.89 13.72 9.49
CA VAL A 357 -3.55 12.50 10.22
C VAL A 357 -3.28 12.82 11.68
N VAL A 358 -3.56 11.87 12.55
CA VAL A 358 -2.96 11.83 13.88
C VAL A 358 -1.93 10.71 13.89
N ILE A 359 -0.67 11.09 14.12
CA ILE A 359 0.46 10.16 14.21
C ILE A 359 1.45 10.69 15.24
N ASN A 360 2.07 9.80 16.01
CA ASN A 360 3.02 10.16 17.07
C ASN A 360 2.47 11.23 18.04
N GLY A 361 1.16 11.15 18.32
CA GLY A 361 0.46 12.08 19.22
C GLY A 361 0.30 13.51 18.73
N SER A 362 0.54 13.76 17.44
CA SER A 362 0.36 15.07 16.83
C SER A 362 -0.64 14.99 15.69
N PHE A 363 -1.47 16.02 15.57
CA PHE A 363 -2.29 16.23 14.38
C PHE A 363 -1.49 16.97 13.31
N ILE A 364 -1.51 16.45 12.08
CA ILE A 364 -0.89 17.07 10.89
C ILE A 364 -2.00 17.26 9.86
N GLU A 365 -2.25 18.50 9.47
CA GLU A 365 -3.20 18.83 8.39
C GLU A 365 -2.60 18.47 7.02
N CYS A 366 -3.42 17.93 6.13
CA CYS A 366 -3.02 17.50 4.78
C CYS A 366 -3.44 18.50 3.70
#